data_AF-A0A0D4ZZB0-F1
#
_entry.id   AF-A0A0D4ZZB0-F1
#
_cell.length_a   1.000
_cell.length_b   1.000
_cell.length_c   1.000
_cell.angle_alpha   90.00
_cell.angle_beta   90.00
_cell.angle_gamma   90.00
#
_symmetry.space_group_name_H-M   'P 1'
#
loop_
_entity.id
_entity.type
_entity.pdbx_description
1 polymer ?
#
loop_
_entity_poly.entity_id
_entity_poly.type
_entity_poly.pdbx_seq_one_letter_code
_entity_poly.pdbx_strand_id
1 'polypeptide(L)' 'MDIDMSLLERSERTSYCPYKGEASYFGIPAGGARAVDAVWSYEQPFDAVAEIREHMAFYPDRVDAITITETHAG' A
#
# COMPACT_ATOMS: atom_id res chain seq x y z
N MET A 1 7.53 9.63 0.58
CA MET A 1 6.73 9.42 1.80
C MET A 1 7.24 8.11 2.37
N ASP A 2 7.75 8.14 3.59
CA ASP A 2 8.37 6.96 4.17
C ASP A 2 7.29 6.04 4.75
N ILE A 3 7.40 4.75 4.45
CA ILE A 3 6.56 3.71 5.03
C ILE A 3 7.45 2.89 5.92
N ASP A 4 7.05 2.71 7.17
CA ASP A 4 7.73 1.77 8.05
C ASP A 4 7.31 0.34 7.68
N MET A 5 8.05 -0.25 6.75
CA MET A 5 7.84 -1.61 6.26
C MET A 5 7.95 -2.67 7.36
N SER A 6 8.59 -2.36 8.50
CA SER A 6 8.67 -3.30 9.63
C SER A 6 7.32 -3.52 10.34
N LEU A 7 6.36 -2.63 10.09
CA LEU A 7 4.99 -2.72 10.61
C LEU A 7 4.04 -3.48 9.68
N LEU A 8 4.51 -3.91 8.50
CA LEU A 8 3.71 -4.58 7.48
C LEU A 8 4.14 -6.05 7.32
N GLU A 9 3.16 -6.91 7.06
CA GLU A 9 3.39 -8.33 6.75
C GLU A 9 3.01 -8.61 5.30
N ARG A 10 3.93 -9.12 4.49
CA ARG A 10 3.66 -9.42 3.07
C ARG A 10 2.72 -10.61 2.94
N SER A 11 1.70 -10.46 2.09
CA SER A 11 0.74 -11.50 1.75
C SER A 11 1.17 -12.27 0.50
N GLU A 12 0.68 -13.49 0.34
CA GLU A 12 0.78 -14.24 -0.92
C GLU A 12 -0.17 -13.70 -2.00
N ARG A 13 -1.14 -12.85 -1.61
CA ARG A 13 -2.11 -12.28 -2.52
C ARG A 13 -1.44 -11.31 -3.49
N THR A 14 -1.77 -11.48 -4.77
CA THR A 14 -1.51 -10.50 -5.83
C THR A 14 -2.76 -10.24 -6.66
N SER A 15 -2.78 -9.14 -7.41
CA SER A 15 -3.80 -8.91 -8.44
C SER A 15 -3.20 -8.20 -9.65
N TYR A 16 -3.75 -8.45 -10.83
CA TYR A 16 -3.25 -7.86 -12.07
C TYR A 16 -4.15 -6.72 -12.56
N CYS A 17 -3.55 -5.59 -12.92
CA CYS A 17 -4.19 -4.47 -13.58
C CYS A 17 -3.58 -4.27 -14.98
N PRO A 18 -4.39 -4.26 -16.06
CA PRO A 18 -3.87 -4.10 -17.43
C PRO A 18 -3.22 -2.73 -17.70
N TYR A 19 -3.40 -1.76 -16.81
CA TYR A 19 -2.80 -0.43 -16.93
C TYR A 19 -1.62 -0.19 -15.99
N LYS A 20 -1.52 -0.97 -14.91
CA LYS A 20 -0.59 -0.67 -13.80
C LYS A 20 0.37 -1.82 -13.46
N GLY A 21 0.13 -3.04 -13.95
CA GLY A 21 0.94 -4.21 -13.64
C GLY A 21 0.39 -5.01 -12.47
N GLU A 22 1.28 -5.71 -11.75
CA GLU A 22 0.93 -6.58 -10.62
C GLU A 22 0.95 -5.79 -9.29
N ALA A 23 -0.14 -5.89 -8.53
CA ALA A 23 -0.23 -5.36 -7.17
C ALA A 23 0.15 -6.44 -6.16
N SER A 24 1.08 -6.10 -5.26
CA SER A 24 1.42 -6.88 -4.06
C SER A 24 0.62 -6.36 -2.87
N TYR A 25 0.19 -7.25 -1.98
CA TYR A 25 -0.62 -6.91 -0.81
C TYR A 25 0.12 -7.16 0.50
N PHE A 26 -0.22 -6.37 1.52
CA PHE A 26 0.34 -6.44 2.86
C PHE A 26 -0.75 -6.31 3.91
N GLY A 27 -0.60 -7.05 5.01
CA GLY A 27 -1.40 -6.90 6.22
C GLY A 27 -0.74 -5.96 7.23
N ILE A 28 -1.53 -5.45 8.17
CA ILE A 28 -1.05 -4.68 9.34
C ILE A 28 -1.34 -5.51 10.59
N PRO A 29 -0.35 -6.20 11.19
CA PRO A 29 -0.59 -7.08 12.34
C PRO A 29 -1.31 -6.40 13.52
N ALA A 30 -1.01 -5.12 13.77
CA ALA A 30 -1.65 -4.34 14.83
C ALA A 30 -3.16 -4.12 14.63
N GLY A 31 -3.65 -4.18 13.38
CA GLY A 31 -5.08 -4.07 13.05
C GLY A 31 -5.84 -5.40 13.08
N GLY A 32 -5.17 -6.50 13.43
CA GLY A 32 -5.76 -7.84 13.53
C GLY A 32 -6.41 -8.32 12.23
N ALA A 33 -7.43 -9.17 12.36
CA ALA A 33 -8.07 -9.84 11.22
C ALA A 33 -8.69 -8.88 10.19
N ARG A 34 -9.11 -7.67 10.60
CA ARG A 34 -9.66 -6.64 9.69
C ARG A 34 -8.60 -6.09 8.74
N ALA A 35 -7.35 -6.08 9.16
CA ALA A 35 -6.26 -5.45 8.44
C ALA A 35 -5.46 -6.42 7.56
N VAL A 36 -5.99 -7.60 7.26
CA VAL A 36 -5.43 -8.51 6.25
C VAL A 36 -5.56 -7.87 4.87
N ASP A 37 -4.48 -7.89 4.09
CA ASP A 37 -4.39 -7.25 2.76
C ASP A 37 -4.89 -5.78 2.76
N ALA A 38 -4.67 -5.05 3.86
CA ALA A 38 -5.14 -3.67 4.03
C ALA A 38 -4.35 -2.66 3.20
N VAL A 39 -3.13 -3.01 2.79
CA VAL A 39 -2.21 -2.17 2.04
C VAL A 39 -1.86 -2.87 0.72
N TRP A 40 -1.66 -2.11 -0.34
CA TRP A 40 -1.13 -2.63 -1.60
C TRP A 40 -0.15 -1.67 -2.26
N SER A 41 0.74 -2.24 -3.09
CA SER A 41 1.71 -1.51 -3.90
C SER A 41 1.84 -2.11 -5.29
N TYR A 42 2.11 -1.29 -6.29
CA TYR A 42 2.66 -1.73 -7.56
C TYR A 42 4.18 -1.63 -7.48
N GLU A 43 4.85 -2.72 -7.06
CA GLU A 43 6.30 -2.77 -6.89
C GLU A 43 7.04 -2.70 -8.24
N GLN A 44 6.41 -3.23 -9.30
CA GLN A 44 6.92 -3.23 -10.67
C GLN A 44 5.83 -2.71 -11.64
N PRO A 45 5.49 -1.41 -11.58
CA PRO A 45 4.46 -0.86 -12.45
C PRO A 45 4.97 -0.72 -13.89
N PHE A 46 4.05 -0.63 -14.85
CA PHE A 46 4.41 -0.31 -16.23
C PHE A 46 5.03 1.09 -16.34
N ASP A 47 5.91 1.28 -17.32
CA ASP A 47 6.66 2.53 -17.51
C ASP A 47 5.76 3.78 -17.62
N ALA A 48 4.58 3.62 -18.22
CA ALA A 48 3.59 4.69 -18.37
C ALA A 48 3.06 5.24 -17.02
N VAL A 49 3.20 4.48 -15.93
CA VAL A 49 2.81 4.86 -14.57
C VAL A 49 3.96 4.65 -13.58
N ALA A 50 5.23 4.76 -14.04
CA ALA A 50 6.41 4.54 -13.20
C ALA A 50 6.45 5.42 -11.95
N GLU A 51 5.77 6.57 -11.98
CA GLU A 51 5.64 7.49 -10.84
C GLU A 51 4.97 6.88 -9.61
N ILE A 52 4.17 5.81 -9.75
CA ILE A 52 3.51 5.14 -8.61
C ILE A 52 4.35 4.00 -8.02
N ARG A 53 5.54 3.74 -8.57
CA ARG A 53 6.46 2.73 -8.04
C ARG A 53 6.78 3.05 -6.58
N GLU A 54 6.83 2.03 -5.73
CA GLU A 54 7.13 2.15 -4.28
C GLU A 54 6.11 2.98 -3.47
N HIS A 55 5.09 3.55 -4.10
CA HIS A 55 3.95 4.09 -3.38
C HIS A 55 3.08 2.96 -2.84
N MET A 56 2.47 3.20 -1.68
CA MET A 56 1.45 2.32 -1.14
C MET A 56 0.13 3.03 -0.99
N ALA A 57 -0.93 2.24 -1.10
CA ALA A 57 -2.29 2.67 -0.90
C ALA A 57 -2.97 1.77 0.14
N PHE A 58 -3.96 2.33 0.81
CA PHE A 58 -4.65 1.72 1.95
C PHE A 58 -6.13 1.53 1.61
N TYR A 59 -6.72 0.42 2.06
CA TYR A 59 -8.17 0.22 1.99
C TYR A 59 -8.80 0.96 3.18
N PRO A 60 -9.58 2.04 2.96
CA PRO A 60 -10.10 2.85 4.06
C PRO A 60 -11.01 2.05 5.01
N ASP A 61 -11.68 1.02 4.50
CA ASP A 61 -12.53 0.11 5.26
C ASP A 61 -11.75 -0.95 6.06
N ARG A 62 -10.41 -0.98 5.96
CA ARG A 62 -9.52 -1.93 6.66
C ARG A 62 -8.53 -1.27 7.62
N VAL A 63 -8.57 0.05 7.72
CA VAL A 63 -7.81 0.84 8.70
C VAL A 63 -8.77 1.62 9.59
N ASP A 64 -8.29 2.13 10.72
CA ASP A 64 -9.10 2.92 11.66
C ASP A 64 -9.19 4.39 11.26
N ALA A 65 -8.09 4.96 10.75
CA ALA A 65 -8.03 6.32 10.27
C ALA A 65 -6.94 6.50 9.20
N ILE A 66 -7.17 7.40 8.26
CA ILE A 66 -6.14 7.95 7.36
C ILE A 66 -6.09 9.44 7.68
N THR A 67 -5.02 9.85 8.36
CA THR A 67 -4.83 11.23 8.79
C THR A 67 -3.69 11.85 8.01
N ILE A 68 -3.93 13.03 7.45
CA ILE A 68 -2.88 13.86 6.85
C ILE A 68 -2.38 14.78 7.96
N THR A 69 -1.20 14.51 8.49
CA THR A 69 -0.46 15.47 9.30
C THR A 69 0.34 16.37 8.36
N GLU A 70 0.36 17.68 8.64
CA GLU A 70 0.73 18.75 7.71
C GLU A 70 1.96 18.48 6.81
N THR A 71 1.89 18.99 5.57
CA THR A 71 3.02 19.05 4.65
C THR A 71 4.06 20.02 5.19
N HIS A 72 5.31 19.58 5.38
CA HIS A 72 6.44 20.52 5.52
C HIS A 72 6.54 21.33 4.24
N ALA A 73 5.95 22.53 4.23
CA ALA A 73 6.27 23.56 3.26
C ALA A 73 7.66 24.10 3.63
N GLY A 74 8.67 23.60 2.92
CA GLY A 74 9.97 24.28 2.82
C GLY A 74 9.88 25.46 1.87
#